data_AF-A0A2J8RQY5-F1
#
_entry.id   AF-A0A2J8RQY5-F1
#
_cell.length_a   1.000
_cell.length_b   1.000
_cell.length_c   1.000
_cell.angle_alpha   90.00
_cell.angle_beta   90.00
_cell.angle_gamma   90.00
#
_symmetry.space_group_name_H-M   'P 1'
#
loop_
_entity.id
_entity.type
_entity.pdbx_description
1 polymer ?
#
loop_
_entity_poly.entity_id
_entity_poly.type
_entity_poly.pdbx_seq_one_letter_code
_entity_poly.pdbx_strand_id
1 'polypeptide(L)' 'AAMQRLKAANIPEQNTIGFMFACVGRGFQYYRAKGNVEADAFRKFFPSVPLFGFFGNGEIGCDRIVTGNFILRKCNEV' A
#
# COMPACT_ATOMS: atom_id res chain seq x y z
N ALA A 1 -6.50 -8.49 12.97
CA ALA A 1 -7.79 -8.31 12.24
C ALA A 1 -7.62 -8.28 10.72
N ALA A 2 -7.06 -7.22 10.10
CA ALA A 2 -7.03 -7.09 8.63
C ALA A 2 -6.25 -8.20 7.91
N MET A 3 -5.00 -8.47 8.32
CA MET A 3 -4.18 -9.54 7.70
C MET A 3 -4.75 -10.94 7.92
N GLN A 4 -5.38 -11.20 9.07
CA GLN A 4 -6.07 -12.47 9.33
C GLN A 4 -7.25 -12.67 8.37
N ARG A 5 -8.02 -11.61 8.09
CA ARG A 5 -9.10 -11.65 7.08
C ARG A 5 -8.54 -11.92 5.69
N LEU A 6 -7.44 -11.26 5.32
CA LEU A 6 -6.78 -11.51 4.04
C LEU A 6 -6.27 -12.95 3.93
N LYS A 7 -5.69 -13.51 5.00
CA LYS A 7 -5.27 -14.92 5.04
C LYS A 7 -6.44 -15.89 4.93
N ALA A 8 -7.56 -15.58 5.60
CA ALA A 8 -8.78 -16.39 5.55
C ALA A 8 -9.45 -16.41 4.16
N ALA A 9 -9.11 -15.47 3.27
CA ALA A 9 -9.60 -15.46 1.89
C ALA A 9 -8.99 -16.58 1.01
N ASN A 10 -8.03 -17.36 1.53
CA ASN A 10 -7.40 -18.50 0.84
C ASN A 10 -6.86 -18.15 -0.56
N ILE A 11 -6.27 -16.96 -0.70
CA ILE A 11 -5.57 -16.54 -1.92
C ILE A 11 -4.37 -17.48 -2.13
N PRO A 12 -4.20 -18.09 -3.32
CA PRO A 12 -3.02 -18.90 -3.62
C PRO A 12 -1.75 -18.08 -3.45
N GLU A 13 -0.74 -18.61 -2.75
CA GLU A 13 0.52 -17.88 -2.56
C GLU A 13 1.50 -18.10 -3.73
N GLN A 14 1.34 -19.20 -4.45
CA GLN A 14 2.11 -19.50 -5.65
C GLN A 14 1.66 -18.56 -6.78
N ASN A 15 2.62 -17.93 -7.47
CA ASN A 15 2.38 -16.95 -8.53
C ASN A 15 1.60 -15.69 -8.09
N THR A 16 1.62 -15.37 -6.79
CA THR A 16 1.02 -14.15 -6.24
C THR A 16 2.10 -13.15 -5.86
N ILE A 17 1.82 -11.87 -6.08
CA ILE A 17 2.64 -10.75 -5.64
C ILE A 17 1.76 -9.81 -4.81
N GLY A 18 2.27 -9.39 -3.65
CA GLY A 18 1.65 -8.35 -2.84
C GLY A 18 2.07 -6.96 -3.34
N PHE A 19 1.10 -6.10 -3.59
CA PHE A 19 1.34 -4.68 -3.89
C PHE A 19 0.85 -3.83 -2.71
N MET A 20 1.74 -3.05 -2.10
CA MET A 20 1.46 -2.25 -0.90
C MET A 20 1.82 -0.78 -1.13
N PHE A 21 0.89 0.10 -0.77
CA PHE A 21 1.10 1.53 -0.64
C PHE A 21 0.89 1.93 0.82
N ALA A 22 1.96 2.34 1.49
CA ALA A 22 1.92 2.69 2.90
C ALA A 22 2.05 4.21 3.10
N CYS A 23 1.31 4.76 4.05
CA CYS A 23 1.40 6.18 4.35
C CYS A 23 2.71 6.48 5.09
N VAL A 24 3.54 7.36 4.55
CA VAL A 24 4.80 7.77 5.19
C VAL A 24 4.56 8.55 6.49
N GLY A 25 3.41 9.24 6.61
CA GLY A 25 2.97 9.90 7.84
C GLY A 25 2.65 8.90 8.98
N ARG A 26 2.34 7.65 8.62
CA ARG A 26 2.27 6.52 9.56
C ARG A 26 3.50 5.61 9.40
N GLY A 27 4.66 6.17 9.10
CA GLY A 27 5.90 5.44 8.89
C GLY A 27 6.81 5.43 10.13
N PHE A 28 8.12 5.39 9.87
CA PHE A 28 9.18 5.26 10.89
C PHE A 28 9.04 6.20 12.08
N GLN A 29 8.78 7.49 11.83
CA GLN A 29 8.64 8.50 12.88
C GLN A 29 7.41 8.24 13.76
N TYR A 30 6.28 7.88 13.14
CA TYR A 30 5.04 7.56 13.85
C TYR A 30 5.21 6.34 14.75
N TYR A 31 5.94 5.32 14.28
CA TYR A 31 6.21 4.11 15.04
C TYR A 31 7.49 4.15 15.89
N ARG A 32 7.88 5.33 16.39
CA ARG A 32 9.01 5.50 17.33
C ARG A 32 10.30 4.85 16.81
N ALA A 33 10.72 5.26 15.60
CA ALA A 33 11.91 4.75 14.94
C ALA A 33 11.86 3.26 14.58
N LYS A 34 10.66 2.68 14.45
CA LYS A 34 10.48 1.32 13.94
C LYS A 34 10.16 1.35 12.44
N GLY A 35 11.03 0.76 11.64
CA GLY A 35 10.80 0.56 10.21
C GLY A 35 9.91 -0.65 9.91
N ASN A 36 9.46 -0.75 8.66
CA ASN A 36 8.80 -1.94 8.08
C ASN A 36 7.58 -2.48 8.85
N VAL A 37 6.89 -1.67 9.65
CA VAL A 37 5.78 -2.16 10.51
C VAL A 37 4.68 -2.85 9.71
N GLU A 38 4.21 -2.22 8.63
CA GLU A 38 3.18 -2.77 7.75
C GLU A 38 3.70 -3.98 6.94
N ALA A 39 4.92 -3.89 6.42
CA ALA A 39 5.54 -4.94 5.63
C ALA A 39 5.80 -6.21 6.47
N ASP A 40 6.26 -6.05 7.71
CA ASP A 40 6.46 -7.15 8.66
C ASP A 40 5.13 -7.76 9.08
N ALA A 41 4.08 -6.95 9.25
CA ALA A 41 2.74 -7.45 9.54
C ALA A 41 2.22 -8.33 8.39
N PHE A 42 2.44 -7.94 7.13
CA PHE A 42 2.12 -8.78 5.97
C PHE A 42 2.97 -10.06 5.96
N ARG A 43 4.29 -9.94 6.14
CA ARG A 43 5.25 -11.06 6.06
C ARG A 43 4.96 -12.17 7.06
N LYS A 44 4.40 -11.85 8.23
CA LYS A 44 3.96 -12.85 9.23
C LYS A 44 2.90 -13.82 8.69
N PHE A 45 2.06 -13.40 7.75
CA PHE A 45 0.97 -14.22 7.20
C PHE A 45 1.29 -14.80 5.83
N PHE A 46 2.12 -14.10 5.05
CA PHE A 46 2.48 -14.45 3.67
C PHE A 46 4.02 -14.42 3.49
N PRO A 47 4.76 -15.37 4.08
CA PRO A 47 6.22 -15.35 4.10
C PRO A 47 6.86 -15.52 2.71
N SER A 48 6.22 -16.29 1.83
CA SER A 48 6.69 -16.64 0.48
C SER A 48 6.21 -15.69 -0.62
N VAL A 49 5.25 -14.81 -0.34
CA VAL A 49 4.71 -13.88 -1.32
C VAL A 49 5.64 -12.67 -1.43
N PRO A 50 6.21 -12.35 -2.61
CA PRO A 50 6.98 -11.12 -2.81
C PRO A 50 6.09 -9.91 -2.54
N LEU A 51 6.61 -8.93 -1.81
CA LEU A 51 5.91 -7.68 -1.49
C LEU A 51 6.67 -6.51 -2.09
N PHE A 52 6.00 -5.70 -2.90
CA PHE A 52 6.57 -4.49 -3.49
C PHE A 52 5.59 -3.30 -3.42
N GLY A 53 6.11 -2.10 -3.68
CA GLY A 53 5.34 -0.87 -3.72
C GLY A 53 6.13 0.29 -3.15
N PHE A 54 5.44 1.25 -2.54
CA PHE A 54 6.07 2.50 -2.10
C PHE A 54 5.42 3.09 -0.85
N PHE A 55 6.17 3.97 -0.19
CA PHE A 55 5.65 4.82 0.88
C PHE A 55 5.30 6.19 0.30
N GLY A 56 4.12 6.72 0.60
CA GLY A 56 3.61 7.98 0.05
C GLY A 56 2.96 8.90 1.10
N ASN A 57 2.92 10.20 0.83
CA ASN A 57 2.17 11.20 1.61
C ASN A 57 0.72 11.28 1.11
N GLY A 58 -0.29 11.08 1.97
CA GLY A 58 -1.69 11.33 1.61
C GLY A 58 -2.26 10.41 0.52
N GLU A 59 -3.53 10.59 0.17
CA GLU A 59 -4.50 9.56 -0.28
C GLU A 59 -4.23 8.89 -1.65
N ILE A 60 -4.32 7.55 -1.67
CA ILE A 60 -4.66 6.78 -2.89
C ILE A 60 -6.17 6.58 -2.88
N GLY A 61 -6.88 7.26 -3.78
CA GLY A 61 -8.32 7.10 -4.01
C GLY A 61 -8.58 6.58 -5.42
N CYS A 62 -9.62 5.76 -5.59
CA CYS A 62 -10.12 5.38 -6.91
C CYS A 62 -10.66 6.60 -7.67
N ASP A 63 -11.23 7.53 -6.92
CA ASP A 63 -11.65 8.85 -7.38
C ASP A 63 -10.88 9.89 -6.58
N ARG A 64 -10.10 10.72 -7.25
CA ARG A 64 -9.76 12.02 -6.68
C ARG A 64 -11.12 12.68 -6.44
N ILE A 65 -11.53 12.95 -5.20
CA ILE A 65 -12.71 13.82 -5.00
C ILE A 65 -12.26 15.18 -5.49
N VAL A 66 -12.55 15.45 -6.77
CA VAL A 66 -12.26 16.70 -7.42
C VAL A 66 -13.30 17.69 -6.90
N THR A 67 -13.00 18.36 -5.80
CA THR A 67 -13.88 19.39 -5.21
C THR A 67 -13.84 20.73 -5.96
N GLY A 68 -13.15 20.80 -7.11
CA GLY A 68 -13.07 21.98 -7.97
C GLY A 68 -13.13 21.64 -9.46
N ASN A 69 -13.35 22.62 -10.33
CA ASN A 69 -13.36 22.40 -11.77
C ASN A 69 -11.92 22.26 -12.31
N PHE A 70 -11.33 21.07 -12.17
CA PHE A 70 -10.02 20.77 -12.77
C PHE A 70 -10.20 20.02 -14.09
N ILE A 71 -9.66 20.57 -15.17
CA ILE A 71 -9.62 19.91 -16.48
C ILE A 71 -8.35 19.07 -16.55
N LEU A 72 -8.48 17.75 -16.75
CA LEU A 72 -7.36 16.89 -17.09
C LEU A 72 -6.79 17.34 -18.44
N ARG A 73 -5.54 17.82 -18.45
CA ARG A 73 -4.78 18.08 -19.67
C ARG A 73 -3.85 16.91 -19.94
N LYS A 74 -3.76 16.49 -21.20
CA LYS A 74 -2.77 15.51 -21.65
C LYS A 74 -1.38 16.07 -21.34
N CYS A 75 -0.57 15.30 -20.61
CA CYS A 75 0.84 15.61 -20.45
C CYS A 75 1.51 15.36 -21.81
N ASN A 76 1.99 16.41 -22.47
CA ASN A 76 2.87 16.23 -23.62
C ASN A 76 4.25 15.85 -23.08
N GLU A 77 4.82 14.79 -23.64
CA GLU A 77 6.20 14.38 -23.37
C GLU A 77 7.15 15.52 -23.79
N VAL A 78 8.18 15.75 -22.98
CA VAL A 78 9.22 16.78 -23.19
C VAL A 78 10.28 16.25 -24.12
#